data_AF-A0A962SZX9-F1
#
_entry.id   AF-A0A962SZX9-F1
#
_cell.length_a   1.000
_cell.length_b   1.000
_cell.length_c   1.000
_cell.angle_alpha   90.00
_cell.angle_beta   90.00
_cell.angle_gamma   90.00
#
_symmetry.space_group_name_H-M   'P 1'
#
loop_
_entity.id
_entity.type
_entity.pdbx_description
1 polymer ?
#
loop_
_entity_poly.entity_id
_entity_poly.type
_entity_poly.pdbx_seq_one_letter_code
_entity_poly.pdbx_strand_id
1 'polypeptide(L)'
;MNEQETERSLIEKLSNLKYTYRPDIRDRTTLEKNFREKFEALNRVRLTDSEFPRLLEQIITPDVFTAARHLRERNSFERDDGTPLYYTLVNIKDWC
;
A
#
# COMPACT_ATOMS: atom_id res chain seq x y z
N MET A 1 11.68 -16.66 -27.33
CA MET A 1 11.37 -15.57 -26.39
C MET A 1 9.89 -15.27 -26.49
N ASN A 2 9.12 -15.82 -25.57
CA ASN A 2 7.69 -15.52 -25.40
C ASN A 2 7.48 -14.72 -24.10
N GLU A 3 6.25 -14.28 -23.84
CA GLU A 3 5.88 -13.50 -22.66
C GLU A 3 6.19 -14.26 -21.36
N GLN A 4 5.94 -15.58 -21.32
CA GLN A 4 6.18 -16.42 -20.15
C GLN A 4 7.68 -16.49 -19.77
N GLU A 5 8.57 -16.64 -20.78
CA GLU A 5 10.01 -16.63 -20.57
C GLU A 5 10.50 -15.28 -20.05
N THR A 6 9.92 -14.19 -20.56
CA THR A 6 10.24 -12.82 -20.16
C THR A 6 9.80 -12.53 -18.74
N GLU A 7 8.56 -12.92 -18.38
CA GLU A 7 8.01 -12.81 -17.04
C GLU A 7 8.85 -13.58 -16.01
N ARG A 8 9.19 -14.85 -16.31
CA ARG A 8 10.02 -15.67 -15.42
C ARG A 8 11.39 -15.03 -15.16
N SER A 9 12.04 -14.53 -16.20
CA SER A 9 13.35 -13.85 -16.07
C SER A 9 13.25 -12.56 -15.25
N LEU A 10 12.15 -11.80 -15.40
CA LEU A 10 11.92 -10.59 -14.60
C LEU A 10 11.70 -10.91 -13.12
N ILE A 11 10.87 -11.91 -12.80
CA ILE A 11 10.61 -12.34 -11.41
C ILE A 11 11.91 -12.80 -10.74
N GLU A 12 12.74 -13.57 -11.44
CA GLU A 12 14.04 -14.02 -10.94
C GLU A 12 14.97 -12.85 -10.62
N LYS A 13 15.07 -11.87 -11.55
CA LYS A 13 15.86 -10.65 -11.33
C LYS A 13 15.38 -9.84 -10.11
N LEU A 14 14.07 -9.64 -9.98
CA LEU A 14 13.50 -8.91 -8.84
C LEU A 14 13.74 -9.66 -7.52
N SER A 15 13.62 -10.99 -7.52
CA SER A 15 13.90 -11.81 -6.35
C SER A 15 15.37 -11.69 -5.91
N ASN A 16 16.31 -11.64 -6.85
CA ASN A 16 17.73 -11.38 -6.58
C ASN A 16 17.96 -9.98 -5.99
N LEU A 17 17.17 -8.99 -6.41
CA LEU A 17 17.11 -7.63 -5.85
C LEU A 17 16.31 -7.55 -4.53
N LYS A 18 16.03 -8.69 -3.89
CA LYS A 18 15.35 -8.81 -2.58
C LYS A 18 13.87 -8.42 -2.58
N TYR A 19 13.25 -8.23 -3.75
CA TYR A 19 11.80 -8.16 -3.81
C TYR A 19 11.19 -9.52 -3.47
N THR A 20 10.16 -9.51 -2.62
CA THR A 20 9.46 -10.74 -2.24
C THR A 20 8.42 -11.09 -3.28
N TYR A 21 8.56 -12.25 -3.93
CA TYR A 21 7.50 -12.77 -4.78
C TYR A 21 6.27 -13.15 -3.95
N ARG A 22 5.08 -12.69 -4.37
CA ARG A 22 3.81 -12.85 -3.64
C ARG A 22 2.76 -13.60 -4.46
N PRO A 23 2.91 -14.93 -4.64
CA PRO A 23 1.95 -15.75 -5.38
C PRO A 23 0.59 -15.89 -4.66
N ASP A 24 0.52 -15.47 -3.41
CA ASP A 24 -0.64 -15.51 -2.52
C ASP A 24 -1.62 -14.34 -2.71
N ILE A 25 -1.19 -13.23 -3.34
CA ILE A 25 -2.07 -12.09 -3.65
C ILE A 25 -2.66 -12.30 -5.04
N ARG A 26 -3.91 -12.72 -5.11
CA ARG A 26 -4.58 -13.08 -6.38
C ARG A 26 -5.91 -12.39 -6.62
N ASP A 27 -6.39 -11.65 -5.64
CA ASP A 27 -7.65 -10.93 -5.69
C ASP A 27 -7.56 -9.62 -4.91
N ARG A 28 -8.62 -8.82 -5.02
CA ARG A 28 -8.70 -7.53 -4.35
C ARG A 28 -8.65 -7.66 -2.83
N THR A 29 -9.30 -8.68 -2.27
CA THR A 29 -9.38 -8.89 -0.82
C THR A 29 -8.00 -9.19 -0.21
N THR A 30 -7.22 -10.06 -0.85
CA THR A 30 -5.84 -10.37 -0.45
C THR A 30 -4.91 -9.18 -0.65
N LEU A 31 -5.12 -8.36 -1.68
CA LEU A 31 -4.37 -7.12 -1.91
C LEU A 31 -4.67 -6.07 -0.82
N GLU A 32 -5.94 -5.83 -0.51
CA GLU A 32 -6.36 -4.88 0.53
C GLU A 32 -5.87 -5.32 1.92
N LYS A 33 -5.95 -6.63 2.23
CA LYS A 33 -5.36 -7.18 3.46
C LYS A 33 -3.86 -6.92 3.53
N ASN A 34 -3.14 -7.17 2.44
CA ASN A 34 -1.70 -6.90 2.40
C ASN A 34 -1.39 -5.41 2.59
N PHE A 35 -2.18 -4.53 1.96
CA PHE A 35 -2.06 -3.09 2.14
C PHE A 35 -2.26 -2.69 3.60
N ARG A 36 -3.31 -3.19 4.28
CA ARG A 36 -3.58 -2.92 5.70
C ARG A 36 -2.37 -3.27 6.57
N GLU A 37 -1.83 -4.48 6.42
CA GLU A 37 -0.69 -4.97 7.20
C GLU A 37 0.55 -4.07 7.01
N LYS A 38 0.84 -3.64 5.77
CA LYS A 38 1.98 -2.78 5.47
C LYS A 38 1.77 -1.35 5.95
N PHE A 39 0.55 -0.82 5.81
CA PHE A 39 0.18 0.51 6.28
C PHE A 39 0.30 0.62 7.81
N GLU A 40 -0.25 -0.37 8.53
CA GLU A 40 -0.17 -0.46 9.99
C GLU A 40 1.27 -0.55 10.47
N ALA A 41 2.10 -1.36 9.81
CA ALA A 41 3.53 -1.48 10.12
C ALA A 41 4.31 -0.17 9.87
N LEU A 42 4.06 0.50 8.74
CA LEU A 42 4.70 1.76 8.37
C LEU A 42 4.38 2.87 9.39
N ASN A 43 3.10 3.01 9.73
CA ASN A 43 2.60 4.10 10.56
C ASN A 43 2.58 3.75 12.07
N ARG A 44 2.90 2.51 12.43
CA ARG A 44 2.89 1.97 13.81
C ARG A 44 1.51 2.12 14.47
N VAL A 45 0.47 1.78 13.73
CA VAL A 45 -0.92 1.85 14.18
C VAL A 45 -1.63 0.52 13.97
N ARG A 46 -2.80 0.38 14.57
CA ARG A 46 -3.78 -0.66 14.24
C ARG A 46 -5.08 0.03 13.87
N LEU A 47 -5.61 -0.32 12.71
CA LEU A 47 -6.91 0.18 12.26
C LEU A 47 -7.99 -0.77 12.76
N THR A 48 -9.15 -0.23 13.11
CA THR A 48 -10.37 -1.02 13.31
C THR A 48 -10.93 -1.47 11.96
N ASP A 49 -11.85 -2.43 11.98
CA ASP A 49 -12.53 -2.88 10.77
C ASP A 49 -13.48 -1.82 10.18
N SER A 50 -13.88 -0.81 10.98
CA SER A 50 -14.60 0.39 10.55
C SER A 50 -13.68 1.50 10.01
N GLU A 51 -12.46 1.63 10.53
CA GLU A 51 -11.50 2.63 10.06
C GLU A 51 -10.92 2.29 8.69
N PHE A 52 -10.62 1.02 8.44
CA PHE A 52 -9.90 0.61 7.23
C PHE A 52 -10.66 0.91 5.92
N PRO A 53 -11.97 0.60 5.78
CA PRO A 53 -12.73 0.96 4.58
C PRO A 53 -12.80 2.48 4.35
N ARG A 54 -12.97 3.28 5.42
CA ARG A 54 -12.99 4.75 5.32
C ARG A 54 -11.66 5.31 4.81
N LEU A 55 -10.54 4.74 5.27
CA LEU A 55 -9.21 5.07 4.76
C LEU A 55 -9.11 4.77 3.24
N LEU A 56 -9.58 3.59 2.80
CA LEU A 56 -9.57 3.22 1.38
C LEU A 56 -10.40 4.17 0.53
N GLU A 57 -11.61 4.51 0.98
CA GLU A 57 -12.49 5.47 0.28
C GLU A 57 -11.83 6.84 0.12
N GLN A 58 -11.03 7.28 1.10
CA GLN A 58 -10.34 8.56 1.05
C GLN A 58 -9.15 8.58 0.07
N ILE A 59 -8.39 7.47 -0.03
CA ILE A 59 -7.14 7.43 -0.81
C ILE A 59 -7.31 6.88 -2.22
N ILE A 60 -8.38 6.13 -2.49
CA ILE A 60 -8.66 5.56 -3.81
C ILE A 60 -9.41 6.59 -4.65
N THR A 61 -8.73 7.11 -5.67
CA THR A 61 -9.29 8.08 -6.62
C THR A 61 -8.90 7.71 -8.05
N PRO A 62 -9.80 7.90 -9.04
CA PRO A 62 -9.45 7.74 -10.46
C PRO A 62 -8.53 8.87 -10.98
N ASP A 63 -8.43 9.98 -10.25
CA ASP A 63 -7.61 11.13 -10.64
C ASP A 63 -6.13 10.86 -10.33
N VAL A 64 -5.33 10.73 -11.40
CA VAL A 64 -3.91 10.40 -11.31
C VAL A 64 -3.11 11.47 -10.57
N PHE A 65 -3.45 12.75 -10.73
CA PHE A 65 -2.76 13.85 -10.06
C PHE A 65 -3.01 13.81 -8.55
N THR A 66 -4.26 13.59 -8.16
CA THR A 66 -4.71 13.47 -6.77
C THR A 66 -4.10 12.24 -6.11
N ALA A 67 -4.12 11.08 -6.78
CA ALA A 67 -3.46 9.86 -6.29
C ALA A 67 -1.95 10.08 -6.07
N ALA A 68 -1.27 10.70 -7.05
CA ALA A 68 0.16 10.99 -6.96
C ALA A 68 0.49 11.97 -5.82
N ARG A 69 -0.39 12.94 -5.57
CA ARG A 69 -0.27 13.89 -4.45
C ARG A 69 -0.42 13.16 -3.11
N HIS A 70 -1.49 12.39 -2.91
CA HIS A 70 -1.71 11.61 -1.69
C HIS A 70 -0.54 10.69 -1.35
N LEU A 71 0.05 10.05 -2.37
CA LEU A 71 1.18 9.13 -2.19
C LEU A 71 2.39 9.81 -1.53
N ARG A 72 2.68 11.07 -1.86
CA ARG A 72 3.91 11.77 -1.43
C ARG A 72 3.71 12.70 -0.23
N GLU A 73 2.48 13.00 0.14
CA GLU A 73 2.17 13.91 1.24
C GLU A 73 1.99 13.17 2.58
N ARG A 74 2.12 13.90 3.69
CA ARG A 74 1.53 13.46 4.95
C ARG A 74 0.04 13.75 4.89
N ASN A 75 -0.75 12.74 5.21
CA ASN A 75 -2.20 12.84 5.22
C ASN A 75 -2.72 12.67 6.65
N SER A 76 -4.01 12.94 6.85
CA SER A 76 -4.69 12.69 8.11
C SER A 76 -6.12 12.21 7.87
N PHE A 77 -6.63 11.40 8.78
CA PHE A 77 -8.04 11.08 8.86
C PHE A 77 -8.50 10.96 10.32
N GLU A 78 -9.80 11.11 10.55
CA GLU A 78 -10.40 11.04 11.89
C GLU A 78 -10.72 9.59 12.27
N ARG A 79 -10.17 9.15 13.40
CA ARG A 79 -10.39 7.84 13.98
C ARG A 79 -11.79 7.70 14.57
N ASP A 80 -12.18 6.47 14.91
CA ASP A 80 -13.49 6.21 15.53
C ASP A 80 -13.65 6.90 16.91
N ASP A 81 -12.54 7.22 17.59
CA ASP A 81 -12.51 7.94 18.87
C ASP A 81 -12.47 9.48 18.71
N GLY A 82 -12.58 9.99 17.48
CA GLY A 82 -12.51 11.42 17.15
C GLY A 82 -11.10 12.01 17.14
N THR A 83 -10.06 11.22 17.38
CA THR A 83 -8.68 11.71 17.32
C THR A 83 -8.14 11.71 15.88
N PRO A 84 -7.28 12.67 15.50
CA PRO A 84 -6.67 12.66 14.18
C PRO A 84 -5.52 11.65 14.13
N LEU A 85 -5.54 10.75 13.13
CA LEU A 85 -4.39 9.93 12.76
C LEU A 85 -3.64 10.56 11.60
N TYR A 86 -2.40 11.00 11.84
CA TYR A 86 -1.47 11.42 10.79
C TYR A 86 -0.70 10.22 10.24
N TYR A 87 -0.63 10.09 8.92
CA TYR A 87 0.01 8.95 8.26
C TYR A 87 0.71 9.32 6.96
N THR A 88 1.56 8.41 6.48
CA THR A 88 2.10 8.41 5.12
C THR A 88 1.79 7.08 4.42
N LEU A 89 1.71 7.11 3.09
CA LEU A 89 1.49 5.91 2.27
C LEU A 89 2.81 5.24 1.86
N VAL A 90 3.91 6.00 1.85
CA VAL A 90 5.27 5.52 1.68
C VAL A 90 6.17 6.22 2.69
N ASN A 91 7.40 5.71 2.89
CA ASN A 91 8.39 6.46 3.64
C ASN A 91 8.84 7.68 2.82
N ILE A 92 8.56 8.89 3.30
CA ILE A 92 8.92 10.15 2.62
C ILE A 92 10.19 10.81 3.17
N LYS A 93 10.85 10.19 4.16
CA LYS A 93 12.08 10.71 4.77
C LYS A 93 13.31 9.88 4.39
N ASP A 94 13.23 8.59 4.66
CA ASP A 94 14.35 7.67 4.47
C ASP A 94 14.01 6.72 3.31
N TRP A 95 14.54 7.04 2.13
CA TRP A 95 14.39 6.21 0.93
C TRP A 95 15.58 5.25 0.86
N CYS A 96 15.35 3.96 1.09
CA CYS A 96 16.30 2.87 0.85
C CYS A 96 15.55 1.63 0.39
#